data_AF-A0ABD6WZC3-F1
#
_entry.id   AF-A0ABD6WZC3-F1
#
_cell.length_a   1.000
_cell.length_b   1.000
_cell.length_c   1.000
_cell.angle_alpha   90.00
_cell.angle_beta   90.00
_cell.angle_gamma   90.00
#
_symmetry.space_group_name_H-M   'P 1'
#
loop_
_entity.id
_entity.type
_entity.pdbx_description
1 polymer ?
#
loop_
_entity_poly.entity_id
_entity_poly.type
_entity_poly.pdbx_seq_one_letter_code
_entity_poly.pdbx_strand_id
1 'polypeptide(L)'
;MAEEKGFIQCACGERATVWEWGGQKAGKFFTRCPKCGMNQCAGLERQQEINKEMVLTISEYEDKYNENQSSQGFEPIETTIEVDRNLSDSEALPKTVFEATTEPEETKQTGILAMCVGLAVASGLFVGYRLGVR
;
A
#
# COMPACT_ATOMS: atom_id res chain seq x y z
N MET A 1 16.53 -3.40 -18.40
CA MET A 1 16.63 -2.91 -17.00
C MET A 1 15.34 -2.18 -16.68
N ALA A 2 14.93 -2.10 -15.41
CA ALA A 2 13.79 -1.26 -15.04
C ALA A 2 14.23 0.22 -15.03
N GLU A 3 13.34 1.12 -15.43
CA GLU A 3 13.60 2.55 -15.54
C GLU A 3 12.67 3.33 -14.62
N GLU A 4 13.18 4.31 -13.89
CA GLU A 4 12.36 5.21 -13.08
C GLU A 4 11.56 6.16 -13.99
N LYS A 5 10.27 6.30 -13.73
CA LYS A 5 9.37 7.13 -14.56
C LYS A 5 8.79 8.32 -13.82
N GLY A 6 8.73 8.26 -12.48
CA GLY A 6 8.16 9.34 -11.69
C GLY A 6 7.75 8.91 -10.29
N PHE A 7 6.79 9.63 -9.72
CA PHE A 7 6.34 9.50 -8.34
C PHE A 7 4.82 9.46 -8.26
N ILE A 8 4.30 8.76 -7.25
CA ILE A 8 2.86 8.68 -6.94
C ILE A 8 2.67 8.56 -5.43
N GLN A 9 1.51 8.96 -4.92
CA GLN A 9 1.17 8.76 -3.51
C GLN A 9 0.80 7.30 -3.25
N CYS A 10 1.43 6.71 -2.25
CA CYS A 10 1.06 5.38 -1.79
C CYS A 10 -0.18 5.46 -0.89
N ALA A 11 -0.94 4.36 -0.81
CA ALA A 11 -2.06 4.25 0.12
C ALA A 11 -1.66 4.44 1.60
N CYS A 12 -0.38 4.21 1.96
CA CYS A 12 0.12 4.50 3.30
C CYS A 12 0.42 5.98 3.57
N GLY A 13 0.15 6.87 2.60
CA GLY A 13 0.41 8.31 2.68
C GLY A 13 1.80 8.73 2.21
N GLU A 14 2.77 7.81 2.14
CA GLU A 14 4.13 8.12 1.69
C GLU A 14 4.28 8.22 0.17
N ARG A 15 5.33 8.91 -0.26
CA ARG A 15 5.75 8.93 -1.66
C ARG A 15 6.25 7.56 -2.10
N ALA A 16 5.73 7.07 -3.21
CA ALA A 16 6.24 5.89 -3.90
C ALA A 16 6.86 6.28 -5.24
N THR A 17 7.98 5.65 -5.59
CA THR A 17 8.62 5.81 -6.90
C THR A 17 7.99 4.84 -7.89
N VAL A 18 7.63 5.32 -9.07
CA VAL A 18 7.10 4.53 -10.18
C VAL A 18 8.24 4.12 -11.10
N TRP A 19 8.25 2.83 -11.45
CA TRP A 19 9.25 2.23 -12.31
C TRP A 19 8.56 1.48 -13.46
N GLU A 20 9.13 1.56 -14.65
CA GLU A 20 8.72 0.74 -15.79
C GLU A 20 9.54 -0.55 -15.84
N TRP A 21 8.87 -1.68 -16.08
CA TRP A 21 9.56 -2.95 -16.30
C TRP A 21 10.32 -2.94 -17.64
N GLY A 22 11.53 -3.51 -17.66
CA GLY A 22 12.25 -3.75 -18.92
C GLY A 22 11.85 -5.07 -19.60
N GLY A 23 12.29 -5.24 -20.86
CA GLY A 23 12.18 -6.50 -21.60
C GLY A 23 10.76 -6.83 -22.03
N GLN A 24 10.32 -8.08 -21.86
CA GLN A 24 8.99 -8.56 -22.29
C GLN A 24 7.80 -7.88 -21.57
N LYS A 25 8.06 -7.16 -20.47
CA LYS A 25 7.05 -6.44 -19.69
C LYS A 25 7.11 -4.92 -19.88
N ALA A 26 7.85 -4.44 -20.88
CA ALA A 26 7.86 -3.02 -21.24
C ALA A 26 6.44 -2.46 -21.41
N GLY A 27 6.22 -1.22 -20.99
CA GLY A 27 4.91 -0.58 -20.91
C GLY A 27 4.08 -0.94 -19.68
N LYS A 28 4.59 -1.79 -18.77
CA LYS A 28 3.97 -2.04 -17.45
C LYS A 28 4.77 -1.34 -16.36
N PHE A 29 4.05 -0.79 -15.39
CA PHE A 29 4.63 -0.10 -14.24
C PHE A 29 4.58 -0.96 -12.98
N PHE A 30 5.47 -0.67 -12.05
CA PHE A 30 5.42 -1.09 -10.66
C PHE A 30 5.83 0.07 -9.77
N THR A 31 5.46 0.02 -8.49
CA THR A 31 5.82 1.07 -7.55
C THR A 31 6.70 0.52 -6.43
N ARG A 32 7.58 1.38 -5.90
CA ARG A 32 8.37 1.12 -4.70
C ARG A 32 8.08 2.19 -3.67
N CYS A 33 7.45 1.79 -2.58
CA CYS A 33 7.23 2.62 -1.41
C CYS A 33 8.30 2.28 -0.35
N PRO A 34 8.90 3.27 0.33
CA PRO A 34 9.87 3.01 1.40
C PRO A 34 9.25 2.28 2.60
N LYS A 35 7.95 2.44 2.85
CA LYS A 35 7.23 1.77 3.95
C LYS A 35 6.62 0.42 3.53
N CYS A 36 5.89 0.37 2.42
CA CYS A 36 5.18 -0.84 1.99
C CYS A 36 6.02 -1.80 1.15
N GLY A 37 7.19 -1.36 0.66
CA GLY A 37 8.02 -2.13 -0.25
C GLY A 37 7.53 -2.04 -1.70
N MET A 38 7.76 -3.12 -2.46
CA MET A 38 7.44 -3.19 -3.89
C MET A 38 6.00 -3.65 -4.12
N ASN A 39 5.23 -2.89 -4.89
CA ASN A 39 3.95 -3.32 -5.43
C ASN A 39 4.09 -3.54 -6.94
N GLN A 40 3.83 -4.76 -7.40
CA GLN A 40 3.96 -5.14 -8.82
C GLN A 40 2.87 -4.52 -9.70
N CYS A 41 1.82 -3.94 -9.10
CA CYS A 41 0.72 -3.28 -9.78
C CYS A 41 0.07 -4.15 -10.85
N ALA A 42 -0.17 -5.42 -10.51
CA ALA A 42 -0.82 -6.38 -11.38
C ALA A 42 -2.32 -6.05 -11.50
N GLY A 43 -2.72 -5.43 -12.61
CA GLY A 43 -4.12 -5.10 -12.88
C GLY A 43 -4.23 -3.90 -13.82
N LEU A 44 -5.16 -3.97 -14.77
CA LEU A 44 -5.33 -2.92 -15.78
C LEU A 44 -5.75 -1.59 -15.13
N GLU A 45 -6.66 -1.64 -14.16
CA GLU A 45 -7.12 -0.47 -13.39
C GLU A 45 -5.97 0.22 -12.67
N ARG A 46 -5.12 -0.54 -11.95
CA ARG A 46 -3.97 0.04 -11.24
C ARG A 46 -2.95 0.65 -12.20
N GLN A 47 -2.74 0.05 -13.37
CA GLN A 47 -1.87 0.62 -14.41
C GLN A 47 -2.45 1.94 -14.96
N GLN A 48 -3.77 2.03 -15.12
CA GLN A 48 -4.44 3.26 -15.55
C GLN A 48 -4.35 4.36 -14.49
N GLU A 49 -4.54 4.01 -13.21
CA GLU A 49 -4.38 4.92 -12.09
C GLU A 49 -2.96 5.49 -12.04
N ILE A 50 -1.94 4.63 -12.17
CA ILE A 50 -0.54 5.08 -12.21
C ILE A 50 -0.33 6.05 -13.37
N ASN A 51 -0.82 5.75 -14.57
CA ASN A 51 -0.67 6.66 -15.71
C ASN A 51 -1.36 8.02 -15.50
N LYS A 52 -2.47 8.05 -14.76
CA LYS A 52 -3.25 9.27 -14.53
C LYS A 52 -2.67 10.13 -13.41
N GLU A 53 -2.19 9.50 -12.34
CA GLU A 53 -1.82 10.18 -11.10
C GLU A 53 -0.32 10.39 -10.96
N MET A 54 0.51 9.61 -11.65
CA MET A 54 1.96 9.77 -11.64
C MET A 54 2.36 11.18 -12.08
N VAL A 55 3.36 11.71 -11.39
CA VAL A 55 4.05 12.95 -11.73
C VAL A 55 5.52 12.67 -11.98
N LEU A 56 6.17 13.50 -12.79
CA LEU A 56 7.53 13.25 -13.23
C LEU A 56 8.55 13.75 -12.21
N THR A 57 8.26 14.87 -11.54
CA THR A 57 9.17 15.52 -10.62
C THR A 57 8.71 15.44 -9.18
N ILE A 58 9.67 15.59 -8.26
CA ILE A 58 9.39 15.66 -6.82
C ILE A 58 8.58 16.92 -6.47
N SER A 59 8.86 18.06 -7.11
CA SER A 59 8.13 19.31 -6.85
C SER A 59 6.64 19.16 -7.18
N GLU A 60 6.32 18.63 -8.36
CA GLU A 60 4.93 18.38 -8.77
C GLU A 60 4.20 17.43 -7.82
N TYR A 61 4.91 16.48 -7.21
CA TYR A 61 4.36 15.59 -6.21
C TYR A 61 3.99 16.34 -4.94
N GLU A 62 4.90 17.17 -4.44
CA GLU A 62 4.71 17.96 -3.22
C GLU A 62 3.57 18.98 -3.39
N ASP A 63 3.50 19.64 -4.55
CA ASP A 63 2.43 20.58 -4.89
C ASP A 63 1.05 19.89 -4.86
N LYS A 64 0.90 18.76 -5.57
CA LYS A 64 -0.34 17.97 -5.55
C LYS A 64 -0.70 17.46 -4.15
N TYR A 65 0.30 17.04 -3.37
CA TYR A 65 0.08 16.55 -2.01
C TYR A 65 -0.47 17.67 -1.11
N ASN A 66 0.10 18.88 -1.20
CA ASN A 66 -0.34 20.03 -0.42
C ASN A 66 -1.74 20.51 -0.83
N GLU A 67 -2.07 20.50 -2.13
CA GLU A 67 -3.42 20.80 -2.62
C GLU A 67 -4.46 19.84 -2.01
N ASN A 68 -4.15 18.55 -1.98
CA ASN A 68 -5.02 17.52 -1.40
C ASN A 68 -5.18 17.65 0.13
N GLN A 69 -4.19 18.20 0.83
CA GLN A 69 -4.31 18.49 2.27
C GLN A 69 -5.08 19.79 2.55
N SER A 70 -4.86 20.83 1.75
CA SER A 70 -5.50 22.14 1.95
C SER A 70 -7.01 22.12 1.76
N SER A 71 -7.52 21.15 0.99
CA SER A 71 -8.95 20.95 0.73
C SER A 71 -9.69 20.22 1.86
N GLN A 72 -8.98 19.69 2.86
CA GLN A 72 -9.56 19.23 4.13
C GLN A 72 -9.66 20.42 5.11
N GLY A 73 -10.48 21.41 4.74
CA GLY A 73 -10.74 22.58 5.57
C GLY A 73 -11.48 22.20 6.85
N PHE A 74 -10.95 22.71 7.98
CA PHE A 74 -11.64 22.76 9.27
C PHE A 74 -13.05 23.33 9.10
N GLU A 75 -14.07 22.54 9.47
CA GLU A 75 -15.38 23.11 9.78
C GLU A 75 -15.19 24.05 10.99
N PRO A 76 -15.71 25.28 10.95
CA PRO A 76 -15.66 26.17 12.10
C PRO A 76 -16.48 25.55 13.22
N ILE A 77 -15.82 25.16 14.31
CA ILE A 77 -16.49 24.78 15.55
C ILE A 77 -17.18 26.04 16.07
N GLU A 78 -18.51 26.12 15.94
CA GLU A 78 -19.32 27.09 16.68
C GLU A 78 -19.20 26.76 18.17
N THR A 79 -18.23 27.38 18.84
CA THR A 79 -18.17 27.42 20.30
C THR A 79 -19.23 28.41 20.80
N THR A 80 -20.43 27.91 21.10
CA THR A 80 -21.35 28.60 21.99
C THR A 80 -20.76 28.57 23.41
N ILE A 81 -20.08 29.67 23.77
CA ILE A 81 -19.63 29.90 25.14
C ILE A 81 -20.85 30.36 25.94
N GLU A 82 -21.55 29.42 26.58
CA GLU A 82 -22.48 29.74 27.66
C GLU A 82 -21.66 30.08 28.91
N VAL A 83 -21.54 31.39 29.20
CA VAL A 83 -20.94 31.89 30.43
C VAL A 83 -21.96 31.72 31.56
N ASP A 84 -21.98 30.55 32.19
CA ASP A 84 -22.67 30.39 33.48
C ASP A 84 -21.75 30.85 34.60
N ARG A 85 -22.06 32.04 35.15
CA ARG A 85 -21.45 32.55 36.37
C ARG A 85 -22.06 31.82 37.56
N ASN A 86 -21.43 30.75 38.00
CA ASN A 86 -21.58 30.31 39.39
C ASN A 86 -20.21 30.04 40.02
N LEU A 87 -19.81 31.00 40.86
CA LEU A 87 -18.83 30.82 41.93
C LEU A 87 -19.20 29.59 42.74
N SER A 88 -18.26 28.66 42.93
CA SER A 88 -17.96 28.07 44.24
C SER A 88 -16.66 27.27 44.16
N ASP A 89 -15.80 27.55 45.13
CA ASP A 89 -14.51 26.95 45.43
C ASP A 89 -14.46 25.42 45.29
N SER A 90 -13.36 24.91 44.73
CA SER A 90 -12.52 23.90 45.41
C SER A 90 -11.23 23.59 44.64
N GLU A 91 -10.20 23.44 45.44
CA GLU A 91 -8.80 23.16 45.15
C GLU A 91 -8.56 21.90 44.31
N ALA A 92 -7.54 21.94 43.43
CA ALA A 92 -6.45 20.94 43.34
C ALA A 92 -5.91 20.80 41.90
N LEU A 93 -4.60 21.00 41.79
CA LEU A 93 -3.73 20.78 40.64
C LEU A 93 -3.43 19.26 40.45
N PRO A 94 -2.69 18.87 39.39
CA PRO A 94 -3.09 17.93 38.36
C PRO A 94 -2.71 16.46 38.66
N LYS A 95 -3.37 15.51 38.01
CA LYS A 95 -2.82 14.15 37.85
C LYS A 95 -2.89 13.69 36.39
N THR A 96 -1.76 13.84 35.72
CA THR A 96 -1.32 12.93 34.67
C THR A 96 -1.32 11.50 35.22
N VAL A 97 -2.02 10.58 34.55
CA VAL A 97 -1.74 9.14 34.66
C VAL A 97 -1.60 8.59 33.26
N PHE A 98 -0.34 8.33 32.91
CA PHE A 98 0.12 7.54 31.79
C PHE A 98 0.54 6.21 32.40
N GLU A 99 -0.08 5.10 32.00
CA GLU A 99 0.40 3.72 32.14
C GLU A 99 -0.60 2.85 31.36
N ALA A 100 -0.30 2.37 30.15
CA ALA A 100 0.65 1.33 29.76
C ALA A 100 0.20 -0.09 30.15
N THR A 101 0.28 -0.97 29.14
CA THR A 101 0.50 -2.42 29.22
C THR A 101 -0.74 -3.31 29.23
N THR A 102 -1.09 -3.88 28.07
CA THR A 102 -1.25 -5.35 27.93
C THR A 102 -1.22 -5.77 26.45
N GLU A 103 -0.06 -6.23 25.98
CA GLU A 103 0.05 -7.37 25.05
C GLU A 103 0.52 -8.57 25.90
N PRO A 104 0.56 -9.84 25.43
CA PRO A 104 0.04 -10.45 24.21
C PRO A 104 -0.90 -11.65 24.51
N GLU A 105 -1.70 -12.10 23.55
CA GLU A 105 -2.26 -13.47 23.62
C GLU A 105 -1.65 -14.34 22.52
N GLU A 106 -0.74 -15.22 22.94
CA GLU A 106 -0.25 -16.37 22.18
C GLU A 106 -1.37 -17.42 22.07
N THR A 107 -1.65 -17.91 20.86
CA THR A 107 -2.25 -19.24 20.70
C THR A 107 -1.27 -20.18 19.98
N LYS A 108 -0.79 -21.16 20.74
CA LYS A 108 0.11 -22.24 20.34
C LYS A 108 -0.55 -23.22 19.35
N GLN A 109 0.05 -23.30 18.17
CA GLN A 109 0.59 -24.50 17.51
C GLN A 109 0.28 -25.88 18.13
N THR A 110 -0.48 -26.72 17.42
CA THR A 110 -0.35 -28.19 17.45
C THR A 110 -0.71 -28.79 16.08
N GLY A 111 0.23 -29.59 15.54
CA GLY A 111 0.13 -30.66 14.50
C GLY A 111 -0.96 -30.58 13.42
N ILE A 112 -0.66 -30.76 12.14
CA ILE A 112 -0.14 -32.01 11.57
C ILE A 112 0.65 -31.69 10.30
N LEU A 113 1.86 -32.24 10.26
CA LEU A 113 2.72 -32.38 9.09
C LEU A 113 2.18 -33.56 8.28
N ALA A 114 1.57 -33.29 7.12
CA ALA A 114 1.17 -34.32 6.17
C ALA A 114 1.70 -33.97 4.78
N MET A 115 2.75 -34.71 4.41
CA MET A 115 3.26 -34.85 3.06
C MET A 115 2.14 -35.18 2.07
N CYS A 116 2.19 -34.59 0.87
CA CYS A 116 1.87 -35.31 -0.36
C CYS A 116 2.69 -34.73 -1.51
N VAL A 117 3.76 -35.47 -1.81
CA VAL A 117 4.49 -35.49 -3.07
C VAL A 117 3.51 -35.80 -4.20
N GLY A 118 3.54 -35.01 -5.27
CA GLY A 118 2.72 -35.21 -6.45
C GLY A 118 3.37 -34.64 -7.71
N LEU A 119 4.56 -35.16 -8.04
CA LEU A 119 5.13 -35.04 -9.37
C LEU A 119 4.23 -35.79 -10.37
N ALA A 120 3.46 -35.06 -11.17
CA ALA A 120 2.88 -35.58 -12.39
C ALA A 120 3.68 -35.05 -13.58
N VAL A 121 4.78 -35.74 -13.88
CA VAL A 121 5.46 -35.67 -15.17
C VAL A 121 4.58 -36.44 -16.16
N ALA A 122 3.77 -35.74 -16.95
CA ALA A 122 3.13 -36.33 -18.12
C ALA A 122 4.04 -36.09 -19.33
N SER A 123 5.05 -36.94 -19.45
CA SER A 123 5.82 -37.16 -20.66
C SER A 123 4.92 -37.78 -21.74
N GLY A 124 4.40 -36.95 -22.65
CA GLY A 124 3.82 -37.39 -23.92
C GLY A 124 4.92 -37.51 -24.99
N LEU A 125 5.73 -38.56 -24.90
CA LEU A 125 6.63 -38.98 -25.98
C LEU A 125 5.82 -39.76 -27.03
N PHE A 126 5.91 -39.29 -28.28
CA PHE A 126 6.07 -40.10 -29.50
C PHE A 126 5.31 -41.43 -29.60
N VAL A 127 4.23 -41.41 -30.38
CA VAL A 127 3.88 -42.48 -31.33
C VAL A 127 3.87 -41.78 -32.69
N GLY A 128 4.93 -41.91 -33.50
CA GLY A 128 5.07 -43.02 -34.45
C GLY A 128 4.39 -42.62 -35.77
N TYR A 129 5.12 -41.97 -36.69
CA TYR A 129 5.69 -42.57 -37.92
C TYR A 129 4.66 -43.16 -38.91
N ARG A 130 4.88 -42.82 -40.19
CA ARG A 130 4.36 -43.40 -41.46
C ARG A 130 3.07 -42.76 -42.02
N LEU A 131 2.96 -42.32 -43.29
CA LEU A 131 3.67 -42.62 -44.55
C LEU A 131 3.55 -41.48 -45.60
N GLY A 132 4.56 -41.40 -46.50
CA GLY A 132 4.42 -41.07 -47.94
C GLY A 132 4.76 -39.61 -48.29
N VAL A 133 5.85 -39.27 -48.98
CA VAL A 133 6.28 -39.65 -50.34
C VAL A 133 5.15 -39.46 -51.36
N ARG A 134 5.02 -38.24 -51.91
CA ARG A 134 5.41 -37.93 -53.29
C ARG A 134 5.39 -36.43 -53.56
#